data_AF-A0A291P3P1-F1
#
_entry.id   AF-A0A291P3P1-F1
#
_cell.length_a   1.000
_cell.length_b   1.000
_cell.length_c   1.000
_cell.angle_alpha   90.00
_cell.angle_beta   90.00
_cell.angle_gamma   90.00
#
_symmetry.space_group_name_H-M   'P 1'
#
loop_
_entity.id
_entity.type
_entity.pdbx_description
1 polymer ?
#
loop_
_entity_poly.entity_id
_entity_poly.type
_entity_poly.pdbx_seq_one_letter_code
_entity_poly.pdbx_strand_id
1 'polypeptide(L)' 'MKATQRLLIGGQWQDGEAEGFAKQDPVSGDTLWQGNAASEA' A
#
# COMPACT_ATOMS: atom_id res chain seq x y z
N MET A 1 -8.94 -2.00 11.81
CA MET A 1 -7.79 -1.16 11.40
C MET A 1 -8.13 -0.52 10.06
N LYS A 2 -7.91 0.79 9.87
CA LYS A 2 -7.99 1.44 8.55
C LYS A 2 -6.57 1.59 8.02
N ALA A 3 -6.08 0.61 7.26
CA ALA A 3 -4.78 0.70 6.62
C ALA A 3 -4.85 1.76 5.51
N THR A 4 -3.98 2.77 5.57
CA THR A 4 -3.89 3.78 4.50
C THR A 4 -3.05 3.23 3.35
N GLN A 5 -3.32 3.71 2.13
CA GLN A 5 -2.74 3.22 0.88
C GLN A 5 -1.49 4.02 0.46
N ARG A 6 -0.87 4.70 1.43
CA ARG A 6 0.20 5.69 1.24
C ARG A 6 1.38 5.38 2.16
N LEU A 7 2.56 5.91 1.85
CA LEU A 7 3.77 5.82 2.65
C LEU A 7 3.78 6.92 3.71
N LEU A 8 4.21 6.62 4.93
CA LEU A 8 4.42 7.64 5.97
C LEU A 8 5.88 8.04 6.00
N ILE A 9 6.20 9.20 5.42
CA ILE A 9 7.57 9.72 5.32
C ILE A 9 7.59 11.10 5.97
N GLY A 10 8.46 11.30 6.95
CA GLY A 10 8.56 12.58 7.69
C GLY A 10 7.27 12.97 8.41
N GLY A 11 6.42 12.01 8.81
CA GLY A 11 5.13 12.26 9.45
C GLY A 11 4.02 12.68 8.48
N GLN A 12 4.27 12.64 7.17
CA GLN A 12 3.29 12.95 6.13
C GLN A 12 2.98 11.72 5.28
N TRP A 13 1.72 11.58 4.89
CA TRP A 13 1.28 10.54 3.96
C TRP A 13 1.55 10.96 2.53
N GLN A 14 2.29 10.14 1.79
CA GLN A 14 2.74 10.39 0.42
C GLN A 14 2.49 9.14 -0.44
N ASP A 15 2.21 9.31 -1.73
CA ASP A 15 2.06 8.17 -2.63
C ASP A 15 3.41 7.52 -2.90
N GLY A 16 3.43 6.20 -3.06
CA GLY A 16 4.62 5.49 -3.52
C GLY A 16 4.86 5.73 -5.01
N GLU A 17 6.12 5.78 -5.43
CA GLU A 17 6.50 6.04 -6.83
C GLU A 17 6.79 4.75 -7.61
N ALA A 18 6.80 3.58 -6.96
CA ALA A 18 7.04 2.29 -7.60
C ALA A 18 5.75 1.49 -7.84
N GLU A 19 5.91 0.22 -8.22
CA GLU A 19 4.84 -0.69 -8.60
C GLU A 19 3.76 -0.80 -7.51
N GLY A 20 2.50 -0.84 -7.94
CA GLY A 20 1.36 -1.10 -7.08
C GLY A 20 1.22 -2.58 -6.74
N PHE A 21 0.92 -2.89 -5.49
CA PHE A 21 0.58 -4.25 -5.10
C PHE A 21 -0.64 -4.27 -4.18
N ALA A 22 -1.25 -5.45 -4.08
CA ALA A 22 -2.45 -5.66 -3.29
C ALA A 22 -2.25 -6.78 -2.26
N LYS A 23 -2.89 -6.62 -1.11
CA LYS A 23 -3.09 -7.70 -0.14
C LYS A 23 -4.47 -8.30 -0.37
N GLN A 24 -4.51 -9.60 -0.59
CA GLN A 24 -5.75 -10.35 -0.76
C GLN A 24 -6.10 -11.13 0.51
N ASP A 25 -7.38 -11.37 0.71
CA ASP A 25 -7.90 -12.37 1.64
C ASP A 25 -7.63 -13.76 1.04
N PRO A 26 -6.90 -14.66 1.72
CA PRO A 26 -6.58 -15.98 1.18
C PRO A 26 -7.78 -16.94 1.12
N VAL A 27 -8.89 -16.61 1.81
CA VAL A 27 -10.09 -17.44 1.84
C VAL A 27 -11.07 -17.02 0.75
N SER A 28 -11.38 -15.74 0.65
CA SER A 28 -12.36 -15.24 -0.34
C SER A 28 -11.72 -14.75 -1.65
N GLY A 29 -10.44 -14.41 -1.64
CA GLY A 29 -9.76 -13.74 -2.74
C GLY A 29 -9.98 -12.23 -2.80
N ASP A 30 -10.75 -11.66 -1.86
CA ASP A 30 -11.06 -10.23 -1.87
C ASP A 30 -9.83 -9.37 -1.63
N THR A 31 -9.76 -8.20 -2.28
CA THR A 31 -8.71 -7.21 -2.01
C THR A 31 -8.96 -6.53 -0.66
N LEU A 32 -8.08 -6.78 0.31
CA LEU A 32 -8.10 -6.16 1.63
C LEU A 32 -7.38 -4.82 1.67
N TRP A 33 -6.38 -4.64 0.80
CA TRP A 33 -5.58 -3.41 0.70
C TRP A 33 -4.88 -3.33 -0.65
N GLN A 34 -4.59 -2.12 -1.13
CA GLN A 34 -3.75 -1.86 -2.30
C GLN A 34 -2.99 -0.54 -2.15
N GLY A 35 -1.82 -0.42 -2.75
CA GLY A 35 -1.03 0.81 -2.77
C GLY A 35 0.27 0.68 -3.55
N ASN A 36 0.91 1.80 -3.83
CA ASN A 36 2.21 1.86 -4.51
C ASN A 36 3.37 1.61 -3.55
N ALA A 37 4.38 0.87 -4.01
CA ALA A 37 5.63 0.66 -3.29
C ALA A 37 6.50 1.94 -3.27
N ALA A 38 7.46 1.97 -2.34
CA ALA A 38 8.56 2.93 -2.39
C ALA A 38 9.48 2.62 -3.58
N SER A 39 10.08 3.66 -4.17
CA SER A 39 11.10 3.50 -5.21
C SER A 39 12.38 2.85 -4.67
N GLU A 40 13.22 2.38 -5.59
CA GLU A 40 14.61 2.03 -5.28
C GLU A 40 15.39 3.26 -4.81
N ALA A 41 16.51 3.02 -4.12
CA ALA A 41 17.36 4.05 -3.51
C ALA A 41 18.43 4.61 -4.47
#